data_AF-A0AAW2X9U6-F1
#
_entry.id   AF-A0AAW2X9U6-F1
#
_cell.length_a   1.000
_cell.length_b   1.000
_cell.length_c   1.000
_cell.angle_alpha   90.00
_cell.angle_beta   90.00
_cell.angle_gamma   90.00
#
_symmetry.space_group_name_H-M   'P 1'
#
loop_
_entity.id
_entity.type
_entity.pdbx_description
1 polymer ?
#
loop_
_entity_poly.entity_id
_entity_poly.type
_entity_poly.pdbx_seq_one_letter_code
_entity_poly.pdbx_strand_id
1 'polypeptide(L)'
;MNQKLELESYLDETRFSRAETFSILDWWKTNSPKLPILAKIARDILAVPATTVTSEAAFSVGGRVIDESHACLLSDIVEALVVADDWIGSFPKNIVDNAASSET
;
A
#
# COMPACT_ATOMS: atom_id res chain seq x y z
N MET A 1 17.08 16.27 16.27
CA MET A 1 16.32 15.42 17.21
C MET A 1 17.14 14.17 17.49
N ASN A 2 17.29 13.79 18.77
CA ASN A 2 18.00 12.59 19.20
C ASN A 2 17.03 11.40 19.11
N GLN A 3 17.42 10.30 18.46
CA GLN A 3 16.60 9.09 18.32
C GLN A 3 16.08 8.56 19.66
N LYS A 4 16.87 8.71 20.73
CA LYS A 4 16.46 8.33 22.08
C LYS A 4 15.27 9.17 22.56
N LEU A 5 15.27 10.48 22.32
CA LEU A 5 14.15 11.35 22.72
C LEU A 5 12.87 11.06 21.93
N GLU A 6 13.01 10.63 20.68
CA GLU A 6 11.88 10.29 19.81
C GLU A 6 11.16 9.02 20.29
N LEU A 7 11.92 7.99 20.66
CA LEU A 7 11.36 6.75 21.21
C LEU A 7 10.69 6.97 22.56
N GLU A 8 11.33 7.70 23.47
CA GLU A 8 10.73 8.02 24.77
C GLU A 8 9.43 8.82 24.60
N SER A 9 9.41 9.80 23.69
CA SER A 9 8.19 10.56 23.37
C SER A 9 7.06 9.67 22.83
N TYR A 10 7.39 8.69 21.99
CA TYR A 10 6.40 7.73 21.47
C TYR A 10 5.84 6.83 22.58
N LEU A 11 6.69 6.41 23.53
CA LEU A 11 6.30 5.51 24.63
C LEU A 11 5.43 6.22 25.68
N ASP A 12 5.61 7.52 25.86
CA ASP A 12 4.80 8.37 26.76
C ASP A 12 3.45 8.78 26.16
N GLU A 13 3.24 8.58 24.85
CA GLU A 13 2.00 8.95 24.17
C GLU A 13 0.81 8.10 24.67
N THR A 14 -0.39 8.69 24.69
CA THR A 14 -1.59 8.01 25.15
C THR A 14 -1.95 6.83 24.25
N ARG A 15 -2.22 5.67 24.87
CA ARG A 15 -2.62 4.45 24.15
C ARG A 15 -4.05 4.56 23.64
N PHE A 16 -4.25 4.23 22.37
CA PHE A 16 -5.57 4.25 21.74
C PHE A 16 -6.51 3.19 22.34
N SER A 17 -7.78 3.56 22.50
CA SER A 17 -8.84 2.63 22.87
C SER A 17 -9.12 1.66 21.72
N ARG A 18 -9.26 0.36 22.03
CA ARG A 18 -9.60 -0.67 21.03
C ARG A 18 -11.03 -0.55 20.49
N ALA A 19 -11.87 0.29 21.10
CA ALA A 19 -13.27 0.47 20.74
C ALA A 19 -13.48 1.46 19.56
N GLU A 20 -12.47 2.24 19.19
CA GLU A 20 -12.59 3.26 18.13
C GLU A 20 -12.06 2.77 16.79
N THR A 21 -12.66 3.23 15.69
CA THR A 21 -12.11 3.05 14.34
C THR A 21 -10.82 3.87 14.22
N PHE A 22 -9.68 3.23 14.46
CA PHE A 22 -8.37 3.86 14.46
C PHE A 22 -7.53 3.41 13.26
N SER A 23 -7.14 4.37 12.42
CA SER A 23 -6.21 4.14 11.31
C SER A 23 -4.77 4.38 11.77
N ILE A 24 -4.03 3.29 11.99
CA ILE A 24 -2.62 3.35 12.40
C ILE A 24 -1.73 4.06 11.36
N LEU A 25 -2.05 3.93 10.07
CA LEU A 25 -1.29 4.57 8.99
C LEU A 25 -1.50 6.09 8.99
N ASP A 26 -2.74 6.56 9.20
CA ASP A 26 -3.02 8.00 9.30
C ASP A 26 -2.41 8.61 10.56
N TRP A 27 -2.33 7.84 11.65
CA TRP A 27 -1.66 8.28 12.86
C TRP A 27 -0.16 8.52 12.63
N TRP A 28 0.54 7.56 12.01
CA TRP A 28 1.97 7.72 11.67
C TRP A 28 2.20 8.85 10.66
N LYS A 29 1.29 9.02 9.70
CA LYS A 29 1.34 10.13 8.74
C LYS A 29 1.23 11.49 9.45
N THR A 30 0.31 11.62 10.40
CA THR A 30 0.07 12.86 11.16
C THR A 30 1.23 13.16 12.12
N ASN A 31 1.83 12.13 12.73
CA ASN A 31 2.93 12.30 13.69
C ASN A 31 4.32 12.31 13.05
N SER A 32 4.44 12.10 11.74
CA SER A 32 5.71 12.11 11.01
C SER A 32 6.57 13.38 11.22
N PRO A 33 6.03 14.60 11.40
CA PRO A 33 6.87 15.77 11.69
C PRO A 33 7.50 15.72 13.10
N LYS A 34 6.84 15.08 14.06
CA LYS A 34 7.30 14.95 15.46
C LYS A 34 8.20 13.74 15.65
N LEU A 35 7.87 12.64 14.96
CA LEU A 35 8.53 11.34 15.04
C LEU A 35 9.06 10.91 13.65
N PRO A 36 10.01 11.66 13.04
CA PRO A 36 10.41 11.45 11.65
C PRO A 36 11.18 10.15 11.39
N ILE A 37 11.89 9.60 12.38
CA ILE A 37 12.66 8.36 12.23
C ILE A 37 11.75 7.17 12.49
N LEU A 38 10.96 7.22 13.56
CA LEU A 38 9.98 6.20 13.90
C LEU A 38 8.88 6.08 12.85
N ALA A 39 8.39 7.19 12.28
CA ALA A 39 7.39 7.14 11.21
C ALA A 39 7.92 6.50 9.92
N LYS A 40 9.23 6.57 9.64
CA LYS A 40 9.84 5.85 8.52
C LYS A 40 9.88 4.35 8.80
N ILE A 41 10.41 3.96 9.96
CA ILE A 41 10.48 2.55 10.38
C ILE A 41 9.08 1.92 10.42
N ALA A 42 8.10 2.63 11.00
CA ALA A 42 6.74 2.15 11.09
C ALA A 42 6.09 1.97 9.72
N ARG A 43 6.38 2.85 8.75
CA ARG A 43 5.89 2.70 7.37
C ARG A 43 6.46 1.43 6.73
N ASP A 44 7.76 1.19 6.89
CA ASP A 44 8.41 0.01 6.30
C ASP A 44 7.86 -1.28 6.92
N ILE A 45 7.61 -1.29 8.23
CA ILE A 45 7.04 -2.45 8.95
C ILE A 45 5.56 -2.65 8.59
N LEU A 46 4.75 -1.59 8.56
CA LEU A 46 3.31 -1.67 8.33
C LEU A 46 2.95 -1.88 6.84
N ALA A 47 3.87 -1.59 5.92
CA ALA A 47 3.70 -1.88 4.50
C ALA A 47 3.80 -3.38 4.17
N VAL A 48 4.37 -4.19 5.08
CA VAL A 48 4.45 -5.64 4.91
C VAL A 48 3.06 -6.26 5.11
N PRO A 49 2.49 -6.95 4.11
CA PRO A 49 1.25 -7.69 4.28
C PRO A 49 1.39 -8.70 5.42
N ALA A 50 0.42 -8.73 6.35
CA ALA A 50 0.45 -9.65 7.49
C ALA A 50 0.32 -11.13 7.08
N THR A 51 -0.05 -11.41 5.83
CA THR A 51 -0.22 -12.77 5.30
C THR A 51 0.46 -12.91 3.94
N THR A 52 1.10 -14.05 3.72
CA THR A 52 1.63 -14.52 2.42
C THR A 52 0.54 -14.84 1.38
N VAL A 53 -0.71 -14.45 1.63
CA VAL A 53 -1.90 -14.80 0.82
C VAL A 53 -1.98 -14.01 -0.49
N THR A 54 -0.99 -13.17 -0.80
CA THR A 54 -0.87 -12.53 -2.12
C THR A 54 -0.32 -13.46 -3.19
N SER A 55 0.52 -14.46 -2.88
CA SER A 55 1.03 -15.35 -3.92
C SER A 55 -0.04 -16.33 -4.42
N GLU A 56 -0.87 -16.90 -3.55
CA GLU A 56 -1.93 -17.83 -3.98
C GLU A 56 -3.07 -17.12 -4.72
N ALA A 57 -3.42 -15.89 -4.33
CA ALA A 57 -4.41 -15.08 -5.04
C ALA A 57 -3.89 -14.60 -6.41
N ALA A 58 -2.64 -14.13 -6.48
CA ALA A 58 -2.00 -13.79 -7.76
C ALA A 58 -1.85 -15.02 -8.67
N PHE A 59 -1.55 -16.20 -8.12
CA PHE A 59 -1.46 -17.44 -8.88
C PHE A 59 -2.83 -17.98 -9.30
N SER A 60 -3.89 -17.76 -8.50
CA SER A 60 -5.28 -18.12 -8.82
C SER A 60 -5.89 -17.22 -9.90
N VAL A 61 -5.51 -15.94 -9.92
CA VAL A 61 -5.80 -15.03 -11.04
C VAL A 61 -5.02 -15.46 -12.28
N GLY A 62 -3.74 -15.82 -12.15
CA GLY A 62 -2.93 -16.38 -13.24
C GLY A 62 -3.49 -17.68 -13.82
N GLY A 63 -4.03 -18.57 -12.99
CA GLY A 63 -4.59 -19.85 -13.42
C GLY A 63 -5.87 -19.76 -14.26
N ARG A 64 -6.53 -18.59 -14.31
CA ARG A 64 -7.72 -18.35 -15.13
C ARG A 64 -7.45 -17.56 -16.42
N VAL A 65 -6.23 -17.06 -16.60
CA VAL A 65 -5.79 -16.27 -17.77
C VAL A 65 -4.92 -17.07 -18.74
N ILE A 66 -4.46 -18.26 -18.35
CA ILE A 66 -3.71 -19.16 -19.23
C ILE A 66 -4.70 -20.10 -19.94
N ASP A 67 -5.40 -19.55 -20.93
CA ASP A 67 -5.95 -20.37 -22.01
C ASP A 67 -4.77 -20.93 -22.84
N GLU A 68 -4.96 -22.14 -23.36
CA GLU A 68 -3.97 -23.00 -24.04
C GLU A 68 -3.26 -22.30 -25.23
N SER A 69 -3.79 -21.15 -25.68
CA SER A 69 -3.27 -20.29 -26.73
C SER A 69 -2.07 -19.41 -26.36
N HIS A 70 -1.71 -19.28 -25.07
CA HIS A 70 -0.62 -18.39 -24.62
C HIS A 70 0.64 -19.10 -24.10
N ALA A 71 0.72 -20.43 -24.17
CA ALA A 71 1.92 -21.20 -23.76
C ALA A 71 3.21 -20.85 -24.55
N CYS A 72 3.11 -20.01 -25.59
CA CYS A 72 4.23 -19.46 -26.35
C CYS A 72 4.65 -18.02 -25.95
N LEU A 73 3.96 -17.36 -25.01
CA LEU A 73 4.46 -16.10 -24.45
C LEU A 73 5.53 -16.41 -23.41
N LEU A 74 6.74 -15.92 -23.67
CA LEU A 74 7.84 -15.94 -22.70
C LEU A 74 7.33 -15.45 -21.34
N SER A 75 7.74 -16.14 -20.27
CA SER A 75 7.42 -15.81 -18.87
C SER A 75 7.54 -14.31 -18.58
N ASP A 76 8.54 -13.67 -19.19
CA ASP A 76 8.83 -12.25 -19.09
C ASP A 76 7.67 -11.34 -19.55
N ILE A 77 6.91 -11.75 -20.58
CA ILE A 77 5.78 -10.97 -21.10
C ILE A 77 4.58 -11.08 -20.16
N VAL A 78 4.34 -12.27 -19.59
CA VAL A 78 3.27 -12.47 -18.61
C VAL A 78 3.56 -11.71 -17.33
N GLU A 79 4.81 -11.75 -16.85
CA GLU A 79 5.25 -10.95 -15.70
C GLU A 79 5.08 -9.45 -15.95
N ALA A 80 5.51 -8.97 -17.13
CA ALA A 80 5.35 -7.56 -17.49
C ALA A 80 3.88 -7.11 -17.53
N LEU A 81 2.96 -7.96 -18.02
CA LEU A 81 1.53 -7.66 -18.04
C LEU A 81 0.92 -7.62 -16.64
N VAL A 82 1.25 -8.58 -15.77
CA VAL A 82 0.76 -8.62 -14.39
C VAL A 82 1.26 -7.41 -13.59
N VAL A 83 2.54 -7.07 -13.73
CA VAL A 83 3.12 -5.89 -13.07
C VAL A 83 2.48 -4.60 -13.59
N ALA A 84 2.26 -4.48 -14.90
CA ALA A 84 1.62 -3.29 -15.48
C ALA A 84 0.18 -3.10 -14.99
N ASP A 85 -0.60 -4.18 -14.88
CA ASP A 85 -1.98 -4.14 -14.40
C ASP A 85 -2.06 -3.73 -12.92
N ASP A 86 -1.23 -4.33 -12.06
CA ASP A 86 -1.13 -3.97 -10.63
C ASP A 86 -0.73 -2.50 -10.46
N TRP A 87 0.22 -2.02 -11.27
CA TRP A 87 0.68 -0.63 -11.21
C TRP A 87 -0.43 0.35 -11.61
N ILE A 88 -1.17 0.05 -12.68
CA ILE A 88 -2.28 0.89 -13.17
C ILE A 88 -3.39 0.96 -12.11
N GLY A 89 -3.67 -0.14 -11.42
CA GLY A 89 -4.66 -0.21 -10.33
C GLY A 89 -4.26 0.59 -9.07
N SER A 90 -2.96 0.82 -8.86
CA SER A 90 -2.41 1.54 -7.70
C SER A 90 -2.55 3.07 -7.79
N PHE A 91 -2.82 3.63 -8.97
CA PHE A 91 -3.00 5.07 -9.12
C PHE A 91 -4.35 5.56 -8.55
N PRO A 92 -4.36 6.68 -7.80
CA PRO A 92 -5.60 7.25 -7.29
C PRO A 92 -6.52 7.71 -8.43
N LYS A 93 -7.74 7.16 -8.50
CA LYS A 93 -8.75 7.39 -9.56
C LYS A 93 -9.35 8.81 -9.63
N ASN A 94 -8.77 9.82 -8.97
CA ASN A 94 -9.35 11.16 -8.90
C ASN A 94 -8.55 12.20 -9.70
N ILE A 95 -8.59 12.14 -11.04
CA ILE A 95 -8.21 13.29 -11.88
C ILE A 95 -9.17 13.52 -13.08
N VAL A 96 -10.01 12.57 -13.49
CA VAL A 96 -10.74 12.73 -14.78
C VAL A 96 -12.16 13.30 -14.69
N ASP A 97 -12.77 13.41 -13.50
CA ASP A 97 -14.17 13.87 -13.41
C ASP A 97 -14.35 15.40 -13.33
N ASN A 98 -13.27 16.18 -13.24
CA ASN A 98 -13.38 17.64 -13.10
C ASN A 98 -13.09 18.44 -14.39
N ALA A 99 -13.02 17.78 -15.54
CA ALA A 99 -12.89 18.44 -16.85
C ALA A 99 -14.21 18.50 -17.64
N ALA A 100 -15.32 17.97 -17.10
CA ALA A 100 -16.61 17.89 -17.80
C ALA A 100 -17.72 18.79 -17.21
N SER A 101 -17.40 19.78 -16.36
CA SER A 101 -18.40 20.67 -15.76
C SER A 101 -18.16 22.16 -16.00
N SER A 102 -17.40 22.52 -17.04
CA SER A 102 -17.27 23.92 -17.47
C SER A 102 -17.55 24.09 -18.97
N GLU A 103 -18.66 23.52 -19.45
CA GLU A 103 -19.33 23.95 -20.68
C GLU A 103 -20.84 23.79 -20.49
N THR A 104 -21.48 24.83 -19.93
CA THR A 104 -22.70 25.52 -20.42
C THR A 104 -23.08 26.63 -19.44
#